data_AF-A0A9D6F472-F1
#
_entry.id   AF-A0A9D6F472-F1
#
_cell.length_a   1.000
_cell.length_b   1.000
_cell.length_c   1.000
_cell.angle_alpha   90.00
_cell.angle_beta   90.00
_cell.angle_gamma   90.00
#
_symmetry.space_group_name_H-M   'P 1'
#
loop_
_entity.id
_entity.type
_entity.pdbx_description
1 polymer ?
#
loop_
_entity_poly.entity_id
_entity_poly.type
_entity_poly.pdbx_seq_one_letter_code
_entity_poly.pdbx_strand_id
1 'polypeptide(L)'
;MTDPVRSAVELAVRHLIDLTPEQQSGRRAMLDWLRLEFGVEKPSRKLQDVAQLDVDTVAAEVKKARGKKNPLTVADVKRLKQEHTATVTPLQTLEGEALNLEQKVSDLVNAAYGLTPEEVKLMWDTAPPRMPLAGAPVVT
;
A
#
# COMPACT_ATOMS: atom_id res chain seq x y z
N MET A 1 15.17 20.60 -18.71
CA MET A 1 14.10 20.67 -17.70
C MET A 1 13.72 22.12 -17.48
N THR A 2 12.50 22.50 -17.88
CA THR A 2 11.99 23.87 -17.72
C THR A 2 11.57 24.12 -16.27
N ASP A 3 11.65 25.36 -15.81
CA ASP A 3 11.28 25.75 -14.44
C ASP A 3 9.86 25.29 -14.03
N PRO A 4 8.84 25.32 -14.90
CA PRO A 4 7.50 24.81 -14.55
C PRO A 4 7.45 23.31 -14.27
N VAL A 5 8.23 22.50 -14.99
CA VAL A 5 8.28 21.04 -14.79
C VAL A 5 8.97 20.72 -13.48
N ARG A 6 10.05 21.44 -13.17
CA ARG A 6 10.74 21.36 -11.88
C ARG A 6 9.80 21.64 -10.72
N SER A 7 9.08 22.74 -10.74
CA SER A 7 8.16 23.10 -9.66
C SER A 7 7.02 22.10 -9.50
N ALA A 8 6.49 21.54 -10.61
CA ALA A 8 5.43 20.54 -10.56
C ALA A 8 5.91 19.21 -9.94
N VAL A 9 7.12 18.77 -10.26
CA VAL A 9 7.75 17.60 -9.63
C VAL A 9 8.01 17.84 -8.15
N GLU A 10 8.59 18.99 -7.80
CA GLU A 10 8.86 19.33 -6.39
C GLU A 10 7.59 19.35 -5.54
N LEU A 11 6.48 19.88 -6.07
CA LEU A 11 5.20 19.88 -5.38
C LEU A 11 4.66 18.46 -5.17
N ALA A 12 4.70 17.61 -6.21
CA ALA A 12 4.23 16.23 -6.11
C ALA A 12 5.06 15.41 -5.13
N VAL A 13 6.39 15.59 -5.14
CA VAL A 13 7.31 14.91 -4.22
C VAL A 13 7.10 15.37 -2.78
N ARG A 14 6.91 16.68 -2.53
CA ARG A 14 6.58 17.17 -1.19
C ARG A 14 5.29 16.52 -0.67
N HIS A 15 4.27 16.43 -1.51
CA HIS A 15 3.02 15.78 -1.13
C HIS A 15 3.20 14.29 -0.79
N LEU A 16 3.98 13.55 -1.59
CA LEU A 16 4.32 12.15 -1.28
C LEU A 16 5.01 12.00 0.09
N ILE A 17 5.90 12.93 0.43
CA ILE A 17 6.56 12.96 1.74
C ILE A 17 5.52 13.17 2.86
N ASP A 18 4.57 14.07 2.66
CA ASP A 18 3.54 14.40 3.66
C ASP A 18 2.51 13.28 3.86
N LEU A 19 2.20 12.48 2.81
CA LEU A 19 1.32 11.32 2.92
C LEU A 19 1.94 10.18 3.75
N THR A 20 3.27 10.07 3.77
CA THR A 20 3.97 8.94 4.40
C THR A 20 3.70 8.88 5.93
N PRO A 21 3.86 9.96 6.71
CA PRO A 21 3.49 9.98 8.12
C PRO A 21 2.02 9.61 8.40
N GLU A 22 1.09 10.04 7.56
CA GLU A 22 -0.34 9.73 7.72
C GLU A 22 -0.60 8.24 7.52
N GLN A 23 -0.03 7.66 6.47
CA GLN A 23 -0.11 6.23 6.20
C GLN A 23 0.48 5.38 7.34
N GLN A 24 1.66 5.77 7.85
CA GLN A 24 2.30 5.06 8.97
C GLN A 24 1.50 5.19 10.26
N SER A 25 0.93 6.37 10.52
CA SER A 25 0.12 6.64 11.71
C SER A 25 -1.16 5.81 11.72
N GLY A 26 -1.91 5.77 10.61
CA GLY A 26 -3.13 4.96 10.52
C GLY A 26 -2.84 3.46 10.61
N ARG A 27 -1.76 3.00 9.97
CA ARG A 27 -1.32 1.59 10.06
C ARG A 27 -0.97 1.20 11.50
N ARG A 28 -0.22 2.05 12.22
CA ARG A 28 0.11 1.82 13.63
C ARG A 28 -1.14 1.84 14.51
N ALA A 29 -2.04 2.79 14.30
CA ALA A 29 -3.30 2.87 15.05
C ALA A 29 -4.14 1.59 14.91
N MET A 30 -4.29 1.07 13.68
CA MET A 30 -5.00 -0.19 13.43
C MET A 30 -4.33 -1.39 14.12
N LEU A 31 -3.00 -1.49 14.06
CA LEU A 31 -2.25 -2.58 14.70
C LEU A 31 -2.32 -2.50 16.23
N ASP A 32 -2.19 -1.31 16.80
CA ASP A 32 -2.32 -1.09 18.24
C ASP A 32 -3.74 -1.41 18.72
N TRP A 33 -4.77 -1.03 17.96
CA TRP A 33 -6.15 -1.39 18.24
C TRP A 33 -6.38 -2.91 18.17
N LEU A 34 -5.86 -3.60 17.15
CA LEU A 34 -5.93 -5.06 17.06
C LEU A 34 -5.24 -5.76 18.22
N ARG A 35 -4.14 -5.20 18.72
CA ARG A 35 -3.46 -5.70 19.92
C ARG A 35 -4.35 -5.55 21.15
N LEU A 36 -4.91 -4.36 21.38
CA LEU A 36 -5.73 -4.06 22.57
C LEU A 36 -7.07 -4.79 22.58
N GLU A 37 -7.80 -4.80 21.46
CA GLU A 37 -9.17 -5.32 21.37
C GLU A 37 -9.26 -6.81 21.04
N PHE A 38 -8.24 -7.36 20.38
CA PHE A 38 -8.25 -8.74 19.88
C PHE A 38 -7.06 -9.58 20.35
N GLY A 39 -6.12 -9.02 21.11
CA GLY A 39 -4.95 -9.73 21.63
C GLY A 39 -3.96 -10.16 20.54
N VAL A 40 -3.91 -9.43 19.42
CA VAL A 40 -2.97 -9.70 18.32
C VAL A 40 -1.59 -9.14 18.66
N GLU A 41 -0.89 -9.78 19.60
CA GLU A 41 0.43 -9.32 20.08
C GLU A 41 1.52 -9.36 19.00
N LYS A 42 1.41 -10.31 18.07
CA LYS A 42 2.36 -10.48 16.96
C LYS A 42 1.60 -10.47 15.64
N PRO A 43 1.38 -9.29 15.03
CA PRO A 43 0.68 -9.21 13.75
C PRO A 43 1.47 -9.94 12.66
N SER A 44 0.76 -10.68 11.82
CA SER A 44 1.35 -11.34 10.66
C SER A 44 1.87 -10.31 9.66
N ARG A 45 2.77 -10.72 8.75
CA ARG A 45 3.25 -9.83 7.68
C ARG A 45 2.10 -9.28 6.82
N LYS A 46 1.01 -10.04 6.66
CA LYS A 46 -0.20 -9.55 5.99
C LYS A 46 -0.88 -8.44 6.78
N LEU A 47 -1.12 -8.65 8.08
CA LEU A 47 -1.72 -7.63 8.94
C LEU A 47 -0.86 -6.37 9.07
N GLN A 48 0.47 -6.49 8.99
CA GLN A 48 1.37 -5.33 8.94
C GLN A 48 1.16 -4.46 7.70
N ASP A 49 0.53 -5.00 6.65
CA ASP A 49 0.17 -4.28 5.43
C ASP A 49 -1.35 -4.17 5.26
N VAL A 50 -2.03 -3.78 6.35
CA VAL A 50 -3.50 -3.77 6.44
C VAL A 50 -4.19 -2.93 5.38
N ALA A 51 -3.53 -1.90 4.86
CA ALA A 51 -4.07 -1.02 3.82
C ALA A 51 -4.43 -1.80 2.53
N GLN A 52 -3.68 -2.85 2.21
CA GLN A 52 -3.90 -3.69 1.04
C GLN A 52 -4.94 -4.81 1.28
N LEU A 53 -5.52 -4.89 2.48
CA LEU A 53 -6.40 -5.99 2.85
C LEU A 53 -7.87 -5.58 2.85
N ASP A 54 -8.70 -6.44 2.26
CA ASP A 54 -10.13 -6.42 2.48
C ASP A 54 -10.47 -6.89 3.91
N VAL A 55 -11.68 -6.57 4.34
CA VAL A 55 -12.13 -6.83 5.70
C VAL A 55 -12.25 -8.31 6.07
N ASP A 56 -12.55 -9.17 5.10
CA ASP A 56 -12.67 -10.60 5.33
C ASP A 56 -11.29 -11.23 5.50
N THR A 57 -10.29 -10.73 4.76
CA THR A 57 -8.88 -11.10 4.93
C THR A 57 -8.35 -10.64 6.29
N VAL A 58 -8.67 -9.41 6.74
CA VAL A 58 -8.32 -8.95 8.10
C VAL A 58 -8.94 -9.85 9.16
N ALA A 59 -10.24 -10.16 9.06
CA ALA A 59 -10.92 -11.03 10.02
C ALA A 59 -10.32 -12.44 10.06
N ALA A 60 -9.92 -12.99 8.90
CA ALA A 60 -9.26 -14.29 8.82
C ALA A 60 -7.90 -14.30 9.52
N GLU A 61 -7.08 -13.26 9.33
CA GLU A 61 -5.78 -13.14 9.99
C GLU A 61 -5.92 -12.92 11.50
N VAL A 62 -6.90 -12.11 11.95
CA VAL A 62 -7.22 -11.95 13.37
C VAL A 62 -7.68 -13.27 13.99
N LYS A 63 -8.53 -14.03 13.29
CA LYS A 63 -8.96 -15.37 13.73
C LYS A 63 -7.77 -16.33 13.89
N LYS A 64 -6.81 -16.29 12.96
CA LYS A 64 -5.58 -17.09 13.06
C LYS A 64 -4.74 -16.69 14.28
N ALA A 65 -4.58 -15.39 14.51
CA ALA A 65 -3.82 -14.86 15.65
C ALA A 65 -4.44 -15.24 17.00
N ARG A 66 -5.77 -15.25 17.12
CA ARG A 66 -6.49 -15.63 18.35
C ARG A 66 -6.54 -17.15 18.59
N GLY A 67 -6.35 -17.95 17.54
CA GLY A 67 -6.36 -19.40 17.61
C GLY A 67 -7.74 -20.00 17.93
N LYS A 68 -7.77 -21.32 18.16
CA LYS A 68 -9.03 -22.08 18.33
C LYS A 68 -9.72 -21.87 19.68
N LYS A 69 -8.97 -21.44 20.70
CA LYS A 69 -9.47 -21.28 22.09
C LYS A 69 -10.29 -20.00 22.29
N ASN A 70 -10.16 -19.03 21.37
CA ASN A 70 -10.83 -17.74 21.47
C ASN A 70 -11.40 -17.36 20.08
N PRO A 71 -12.54 -17.96 19.67
CA PRO A 71 -13.13 -17.69 18.37
C PRO A 71 -13.69 -16.26 18.27
N LEU A 72 -13.70 -15.70 17.05
CA LEU A 72 -14.39 -14.44 16.78
C LEU A 72 -15.91 -14.65 16.80
N THR A 73 -16.61 -13.80 17.55
CA THR A 73 -18.07 -13.73 17.57
C THR A 73 -18.60 -12.87 16.42
N VAL A 74 -19.91 -12.85 16.22
CA VAL A 74 -20.54 -11.95 15.24
C VAL A 74 -20.35 -10.47 15.63
N ALA A 75 -20.38 -10.16 16.93
CA ALA A 75 -20.12 -8.81 17.42
C ALA A 75 -18.67 -8.37 17.13
N ASP A 76 -17.71 -9.27 17.33
CA ASP A 76 -16.30 -9.03 17.00
C ASP A 76 -16.09 -8.70 15.52
N VAL A 77 -16.72 -9.47 14.63
CA VAL A 77 -16.66 -9.23 13.18
C VAL A 77 -17.29 -7.88 12.82
N LYS A 78 -18.38 -7.49 13.49
CA LYS A 78 -18.99 -6.17 13.28
C LYS A 78 -18.05 -5.04 13.68
N ARG A 79 -17.37 -5.14 14.83
CA ARG A 79 -16.37 -4.16 15.26
C ARG A 79 -15.20 -4.07 14.29
N LEU A 80 -14.69 -5.22 13.83
CA LEU A 80 -13.64 -5.27 12.80
C LEU A 80 -14.04 -4.54 11.52
N LYS A 81 -15.29 -4.72 11.07
CA LYS A 81 -15.81 -4.02 9.88
C LYS A 81 -15.89 -2.51 10.08
N GLN A 82 -16.35 -2.08 11.25
CA GLN A 82 -16.44 -0.66 11.59
C GLN A 82 -15.05 -0.01 11.63
N GLU A 83 -14.10 -0.64 12.33
CA GLU A 83 -12.75 -0.11 12.44
C GLU A 83 -11.99 -0.16 11.10
N HIS A 84 -12.18 -1.22 10.31
CA HIS A 84 -11.63 -1.30 8.96
C HIS A 84 -12.12 -0.13 8.10
N THR A 85 -13.41 0.18 8.14
CA THR A 85 -13.97 1.33 7.42
C THR A 85 -13.41 2.66 7.95
N ALA A 86 -13.25 2.79 9.27
CA ALA A 86 -12.78 4.02 9.91
C ALA A 86 -11.29 4.30 9.66
N THR A 87 -10.45 3.25 9.61
CA THR A 87 -8.99 3.39 9.63
C THR A 87 -8.34 2.88 8.34
N VAL A 88 -8.83 1.79 7.73
CA VAL A 88 -8.20 1.18 6.55
C VAL A 88 -8.67 1.83 5.24
N THR A 89 -9.95 2.19 5.12
CA THR A 89 -10.45 2.88 3.91
C THR A 89 -9.76 4.24 3.65
N PRO A 90 -9.50 5.09 4.67
CA PRO A 90 -8.65 6.27 4.48
C PRO A 90 -7.25 5.91 4.00
N LEU A 91 -6.60 4.88 4.58
CA LEU A 91 -5.27 4.44 4.14
C LEU A 91 -5.24 4.03 2.67
N GLN A 92 -6.26 3.30 2.20
CA GLN A 92 -6.41 2.92 0.80
C GLN A 92 -6.53 4.15 -0.12
N THR A 93 -7.21 5.19 0.37
CA THR A 93 -7.33 6.46 -0.36
C THR A 93 -5.96 7.15 -0.47
N LEU A 94 -5.20 7.22 0.63
CA LEU A 94 -3.85 7.79 0.63
C LEU A 94 -2.90 7.00 -0.28
N GLU A 95 -3.01 5.67 -0.33
CA GLU A 95 -2.21 4.84 -1.24
C GLU A 95 -2.56 5.08 -2.72
N GLY A 96 -3.85 5.22 -3.03
CA GLY A 96 -4.30 5.59 -4.37
C GLY A 96 -3.80 6.97 -4.78
N GLU A 97 -3.80 7.93 -3.84
CA GLU A 97 -3.24 9.26 -4.07
C GLU A 97 -1.73 9.22 -4.30
N ALA A 98 -0.99 8.48 -3.48
CA ALA A 98 0.45 8.30 -3.64
C ALA A 98 0.77 7.69 -5.01
N LEU A 99 0.07 6.65 -5.43
CA LEU A 99 0.26 6.04 -6.75
C LEU A 99 0.04 7.04 -7.90
N ASN A 100 -1.00 7.89 -7.79
CA ASN A 100 -1.26 8.92 -8.79
C ASN A 100 -0.14 9.99 -8.84
N LEU A 101 0.39 10.38 -7.67
CA LEU A 101 1.51 11.32 -7.58
C LEU A 101 2.80 10.72 -8.14
N GLU A 102 3.09 9.45 -7.87
CA GLU A 102 4.23 8.73 -8.43
C GLU A 102 4.16 8.64 -9.96
N GLN A 103 2.98 8.29 -10.49
CA GLN A 103 2.76 8.27 -11.94
C GLN A 103 2.96 9.66 -12.55
N LYS A 104 2.41 10.70 -11.91
CA LYS A 104 2.60 12.09 -12.35
C LYS A 104 4.07 12.51 -12.36
N VAL A 105 4.84 12.15 -11.34
CA VAL A 105 6.28 12.42 -11.30
C VAL A 105 7.00 11.70 -12.45
N SER A 106 6.69 10.41 -12.68
CA SER A 106 7.23 9.63 -13.80
C SER A 106 6.95 10.31 -15.15
N ASP A 107 5.70 10.71 -15.40
CA ASP A 107 5.29 11.35 -16.65
C ASP A 107 6.00 12.69 -16.87
N LEU A 108 6.11 13.52 -15.82
CA LEU A 108 6.83 14.80 -15.88
C LEU A 108 8.32 14.62 -16.16
N VAL A 109 8.94 13.59 -15.57
CA VAL A 109 10.36 13.27 -15.79
C VAL A 109 10.56 12.79 -17.23
N ASN A 110 9.73 11.86 -17.72
CA ASN A 110 9.81 11.37 -19.11
C ASN A 110 9.64 12.51 -20.12
N ALA A 111 8.66 13.40 -19.90
CA ALA A 111 8.46 14.59 -20.72
C ALA A 111 9.67 15.55 -20.68
N ALA A 112 10.33 15.69 -19.53
CA ALA A 112 11.54 16.51 -19.40
C ALA A 112 12.74 15.98 -20.21
N TYR A 113 12.76 14.67 -20.47
CA TYR A 113 13.71 14.00 -21.35
C TYR A 113 13.25 13.95 -22.82
N GLY A 114 12.07 14.50 -23.13
CA GLY A 114 11.53 14.54 -24.49
C GLY A 114 10.90 13.24 -24.97
N LEU A 115 10.63 12.29 -24.06
CA LEU A 115 9.95 11.05 -24.42
C LEU A 115 8.44 11.28 -24.58
N THR A 116 7.90 10.75 -25.68
CA THR A 116 6.46 10.67 -25.94
C THR A 116 5.82 9.49 -25.18
N PRO A 117 4.51 9.52 -24.93
CA PRO A 117 3.79 8.38 -24.35
C PRO A 117 4.00 7.08 -25.13
N GLU A 118 4.10 7.17 -26.46
CA GLU A 118 4.35 6.04 -27.36
C GLU A 118 5.75 5.46 -27.17
N GLU A 119 6.76 6.31 -27.04
CA GLU A 119 8.14 5.89 -26.77
C GLU A 119 8.29 5.29 -25.36
N VAL A 120 7.64 5.88 -24.36
CA VAL A 120 7.60 5.32 -22.99
C VAL A 120 6.93 3.95 -23.02
N LYS A 121 5.78 3.82 -23.69
CA LYS A 121 5.09 2.54 -23.86
C LYS A 121 5.98 1.51 -24.57
N LEU A 122 6.62 1.89 -25.68
CA LEU A 122 7.55 1.02 -26.40
C LEU A 122 8.72 0.59 -25.51
N MET A 123 9.27 1.48 -24.70
CA MET A 123 10.33 1.16 -23.74
C MET A 123 9.85 0.15 -22.70
N TRP A 124 8.60 0.23 -22.23
CA TRP A 124 8.02 -0.76 -21.30
C TRP A 124 7.70 -2.10 -21.98
N ASP A 125 7.16 -2.08 -23.20
CA ASP A 125 6.84 -3.29 -23.99
C ASP A 125 8.11 -4.06 -24.40
N THR A 126 9.22 -3.34 -24.62
CA THR A 126 10.52 -3.90 -24.99
C THR A 126 11.49 -4.00 -23.82
N ALA A 127 11.06 -3.62 -22.60
CA ALA A 127 11.91 -3.68 -21.42
C ALA A 127 12.37 -5.13 -21.24
N PRO A 128 13.69 -5.39 -21.17
CA PRO A 128 14.18 -6.72 -20.85
C PRO A 128 13.58 -7.13 -19.49
N PRO A 129 13.32 -8.43 -19.25
CA PRO A 129 12.72 -8.89 -18.01
C PRO A 129 13.45 -8.27 -16.83
N ARG A 130 12.79 -7.37 -16.09
CA ARG A 130 13.32 -6.85 -14.83
C ARG A 130 13.53 -8.10 -13.98
N MET A 131 14.78 -8.35 -13.58
CA MET A 131 15.26 -9.51 -12.81
C MET A 131 14.14 -10.27 -12.05
N PRO A 132 14.03 -11.60 -12.17
CA PRO A 132 12.96 -12.37 -11.52
C PRO A 132 13.02 -12.23 -10.00
N LEU A 133 11.90 -11.84 -9.38
CA LEU A 133 11.65 -12.02 -7.96
C LEU A 133 11.52 -13.53 -7.69
N ALA A 134 12.65 -14.19 -7.42
CA ALA A 134 12.82 -15.55 -6.89
C ALA A 134 12.08 -16.72 -7.62
N GLY A 135 12.87 -17.57 -8.29
CA GLY A 135 12.54 -18.99 -8.46
C GLY A 135 12.46 -19.50 -9.90
N ALA A 136 13.61 -19.87 -10.48
CA ALA A 136 13.64 -20.90 -11.53
C ALA A 136 14.77 -21.88 -11.18
N PRO A 137 14.51 -23.20 -11.10
CA PRO A 137 15.57 -24.17 -10.88
C PRO A 137 16.44 -24.23 -12.15
N VAL A 138 17.76 -24.19 -11.96
CA VAL A 138 18.72 -24.57 -13.00
C VAL A 138 18.52 -26.07 -13.24
N VAL A 139 18.09 -26.42 -14.45
CA VAL A 139 18.12 -27.81 -14.92
C VAL A 139 19.55 -28.12 -15.34
N THR A 140 20.20 -28.99 -14.57
CA THR A 140 21.15 -30.00 -15.06
C THR A 140 21.07 -31.21 -14.17
#